data_AF-A0A662VJJ2-F1
#
_entry.id   AF-A0A662VJJ2-F1
#
_cell.length_a   1.000
_cell.length_b   1.000
_cell.length_c   1.000
_cell.angle_alpha   90.00
_cell.angle_beta   90.00
_cell.angle_gamma   90.00
#
_symmetry.space_group_name_H-M   'P 1'
#
loop_
_entity.id
_entity.type
_entity.pdbx_description
1 polymer ?
#
loop_
_entity_poly.entity_id
_entity_poly.type
_entity_poly.pdbx_seq_one_letter_code
_entity_poly.pdbx_strand_id
1 'polypeptide(L)'
;MREGFESFEEHIEEYETVIEAINNLIERRRRMAENNPIFKEVIDFYKKFIKPLHSPKYYISEVWKFFQKLRPFAYRKAVVRVQGGALRNWNYDALLVGRDIRIGYYYSLCEDHKRGHSLDMSDFVEVVSKHYEKIVPYLRRPIRETFEELAKLVGELELSLTIVQGCEGYSFYEEHSDSTFEIIPCKELSISISKEDDPEIIAISYINGRTRYAYVTWSSNLFALYKPIYRAYKKFYNEWSKIQKKNDEILEKMRKILGEYVLVNNL
;
A
#
# COMPACT_ATOMS: atom_id res chain seq x y z
N MET A 1 -39.11 -25.66 -46.78
CA MET A 1 -39.41 -24.51 -45.89
C MET A 1 -39.80 -24.94 -44.46
N ARG A 2 -40.26 -26.18 -44.22
CA ARG A 2 -40.54 -26.70 -42.86
C ARG A 2 -39.30 -27.21 -42.11
N GLU A 3 -38.37 -27.87 -42.80
CA GLU A 3 -37.12 -28.42 -42.19
C GLU A 3 -36.16 -27.35 -41.63
N GLY A 4 -36.28 -26.08 -42.05
CA GLY A 4 -35.48 -24.97 -41.51
C GLY A 4 -36.05 -24.33 -40.25
N PHE A 5 -37.33 -24.57 -39.93
CA PHE A 5 -37.97 -24.08 -38.71
C PHE A 5 -37.75 -25.04 -37.54
N GLU A 6 -37.82 -26.36 -37.80
CA GLU A 6 -37.54 -27.40 -36.79
C GLU A 6 -36.09 -27.31 -36.28
N SER A 7 -35.11 -27.08 -37.18
CA SER A 7 -33.71 -26.85 -36.82
C SER A 7 -33.49 -25.55 -36.00
N PHE A 8 -34.35 -24.54 -36.16
CA PHE A 8 -34.23 -23.29 -35.41
C PHE A 8 -34.87 -23.38 -34.02
N GLU A 9 -36.00 -24.10 -33.91
CA GLU A 9 -36.65 -24.38 -32.63
C GLU A 9 -35.79 -25.31 -31.75
N GLU A 10 -35.16 -26.34 -32.32
CA GLU A 10 -34.19 -27.19 -31.60
C GLU A 10 -32.99 -26.39 -31.06
N HIS A 11 -32.46 -25.44 -31.84
CA HIS A 11 -31.39 -24.56 -31.38
C HIS A 11 -31.82 -23.57 -30.29
N ILE A 12 -33.09 -23.16 -30.26
CA ILE A 12 -33.63 -22.34 -29.17
C ILE A 12 -33.72 -23.17 -27.88
N GLU A 13 -34.24 -24.39 -27.94
CA GLU A 13 -34.36 -25.27 -26.76
C GLU A 13 -32.98 -25.63 -26.17
N GLU A 14 -31.98 -25.90 -27.03
CA GLU A 14 -30.59 -26.10 -26.59
C GLU A 14 -30.03 -24.85 -25.89
N TYR A 15 -30.30 -23.66 -26.45
CA TYR A 15 -29.85 -22.39 -25.89
C TYR A 15 -30.52 -22.06 -24.55
N GLU A 16 -31.82 -22.32 -24.42
CA GLU A 16 -32.57 -22.16 -23.16
C GLU A 16 -32.04 -23.11 -22.07
N THR A 17 -31.73 -24.37 -22.43
CA THR A 17 -31.12 -25.35 -21.53
C THR A 17 -29.74 -24.90 -21.02
N VAL A 18 -28.92 -24.33 -21.90
CA VAL A 18 -27.62 -23.76 -21.54
C VAL A 18 -27.78 -22.56 -20.60
N ILE A 19 -28.73 -21.66 -20.87
CA ILE A 19 -29.03 -20.52 -20.00
C ILE A 19 -29.48 -20.98 -18.61
N GLU A 20 -30.33 -22.00 -18.53
CA GLU A 20 -30.79 -22.55 -17.25
C GLU A 20 -29.64 -23.19 -16.46
N ALA A 21 -28.73 -23.90 -17.14
CA ALA A 21 -27.52 -24.45 -16.52
C ALA A 21 -26.59 -23.35 -15.99
N ILE A 22 -26.39 -22.26 -16.74
CA ILE A 22 -25.60 -21.09 -16.32
C ILE A 22 -26.25 -20.41 -15.11
N ASN A 23 -27.56 -20.16 -15.15
CA ASN A 23 -28.29 -19.56 -14.03
C ASN A 23 -28.20 -20.41 -12.76
N ASN A 24 -28.30 -21.74 -12.90
CA ASN A 24 -28.10 -22.67 -11.79
C ASN A 24 -26.67 -22.62 -11.22
N LEU A 25 -25.64 -22.49 -12.06
CA LEU A 25 -24.25 -22.35 -11.62
C LEU A 25 -23.99 -21.01 -10.92
N ILE A 26 -24.54 -19.91 -11.44
CA ILE A 26 -24.49 -18.58 -10.82
C ILE A 26 -25.17 -18.62 -9.45
N GLU A 27 -26.36 -19.19 -9.38
CA GLU A 27 -27.13 -19.29 -8.13
C GLU A 27 -26.44 -20.23 -7.12
N ARG A 28 -25.79 -21.30 -7.60
CA ARG A 28 -24.99 -22.20 -6.75
C ARG A 28 -23.71 -21.52 -6.26
N ARG A 29 -23.05 -20.69 -7.08
CA ARG A 29 -21.91 -19.83 -6.68
C ARG A 29 -22.35 -18.80 -5.66
N ARG A 30 -23.48 -18.14 -5.87
CA ARG A 30 -24.06 -17.18 -4.93
C ARG A 30 -24.36 -17.85 -3.59
N ARG A 31 -25.05 -18.98 -3.59
CA ARG A 31 -25.31 -19.78 -2.39
C ARG A 31 -24.03 -20.29 -1.73
N MET A 32 -23.02 -20.69 -2.51
CA MET A 32 -21.71 -21.05 -1.98
C MET A 32 -21.01 -19.82 -1.38
N ALA A 33 -21.05 -18.64 -1.98
CA ALA A 33 -20.46 -17.43 -1.42
C ALA A 33 -21.18 -16.98 -0.14
N GLU A 34 -22.52 -16.99 -0.14
CA GLU A 34 -23.36 -16.57 0.99
C GLU A 34 -23.34 -17.58 2.16
N ASN A 35 -23.24 -18.88 1.87
CA ASN A 35 -23.25 -19.94 2.88
C ASN A 35 -21.88 -20.57 3.15
N ASN A 36 -20.79 -20.11 2.54
CA ASN A 36 -19.46 -20.63 2.85
C ASN A 36 -19.00 -20.08 4.21
N PRO A 37 -18.91 -20.92 5.26
CA PRO A 37 -18.52 -20.45 6.58
C PRO A 37 -17.11 -19.85 6.58
N ILE A 38 -16.22 -20.32 5.70
CA ILE A 38 -14.84 -19.83 5.58
C ILE A 38 -14.80 -18.42 4.97
N PHE A 39 -15.74 -18.07 4.08
CA PHE A 39 -15.86 -16.70 3.58
C PHE A 39 -16.09 -15.74 4.76
N LYS A 40 -17.10 -16.04 5.57
CA LYS A 40 -17.45 -15.22 6.74
C LYS A 40 -16.27 -15.13 7.71
N GLU A 41 -15.58 -16.24 7.98
CA GLU A 41 -14.38 -16.25 8.82
C GLU A 41 -13.26 -15.36 8.26
N VAL A 42 -13.00 -15.38 6.96
CA VAL A 42 -11.98 -14.52 6.32
C VAL A 42 -12.36 -13.05 6.45
N ILE A 43 -13.62 -12.70 6.15
CA ILE A 43 -14.10 -11.32 6.23
C ILE A 43 -14.10 -10.81 7.67
N ASP A 44 -14.55 -11.63 8.61
CA ASP A 44 -14.54 -11.30 10.03
C ASP A 44 -13.10 -11.14 10.53
N PHE A 45 -12.19 -12.00 10.10
CA PHE A 45 -10.77 -11.88 10.44
C PHE A 45 -10.18 -10.58 9.88
N TYR A 46 -10.41 -10.28 8.59
CA TYR A 46 -9.95 -9.05 7.97
C TYR A 46 -10.48 -7.81 8.72
N LYS A 47 -11.79 -7.73 8.95
CA LYS A 47 -12.42 -6.60 9.63
C LYS A 47 -11.96 -6.45 11.08
N LYS A 48 -11.75 -7.56 11.79
CA LYS A 48 -11.41 -7.55 13.22
C LYS A 48 -9.93 -7.32 13.48
N PHE A 49 -9.04 -7.84 12.62
CA PHE A 49 -7.61 -7.89 12.90
C PHE A 49 -6.75 -7.14 11.89
N ILE A 50 -7.13 -7.07 10.62
CA ILE A 50 -6.31 -6.42 9.58
C ILE A 50 -6.69 -4.95 9.42
N LYS A 51 -7.98 -4.68 9.23
CA LYS A 51 -8.50 -3.32 9.02
C LYS A 51 -8.15 -2.33 10.14
N PRO A 52 -8.08 -2.72 11.43
CA PRO A 52 -7.71 -1.79 12.50
C PRO A 52 -6.21 -1.50 12.59
N LEU A 53 -5.34 -2.21 11.86
CA LEU A 53 -3.90 -1.99 11.90
C LEU A 53 -3.56 -0.62 11.32
N HIS A 54 -2.52 0.02 11.86
CA HIS A 54 -2.04 1.28 11.32
C HIS A 54 -1.45 1.06 9.93
N SER A 55 -1.87 1.88 8.98
CA SER A 55 -1.30 1.89 7.63
C SER A 55 0.01 2.66 7.58
N PRO A 56 0.88 2.41 6.58
CA PRO A 56 2.08 3.23 6.35
C PRO A 56 1.77 4.73 6.23
N LYS A 57 0.60 5.10 5.69
CA LYS A 57 0.13 6.49 5.60
C LYS A 57 -0.05 7.15 6.97
N TYR A 58 -0.49 6.38 7.98
CA TYR A 58 -0.58 6.87 9.36
C TYR A 58 0.79 7.27 9.89
N TYR A 59 1.79 6.37 9.78
CA TYR A 59 3.16 6.63 10.25
C TYR A 59 3.81 7.81 9.53
N ILE A 60 3.67 7.87 8.20
CA ILE A 60 4.17 8.99 7.38
C ILE A 60 3.56 10.33 7.86
N SER A 61 2.25 10.34 8.13
CA SER A 61 1.54 11.54 8.62
C SER A 61 2.03 11.99 9.99
N GLU A 62 2.20 11.06 10.94
CA GLU A 62 2.71 11.37 12.28
C GLU A 62 4.14 11.91 12.24
N VAL A 63 5.03 11.24 11.49
CA VAL A 63 6.40 11.71 11.26
C VAL A 63 6.41 13.11 10.67
N TRP A 64 5.63 13.35 9.62
CA TRP A 64 5.54 14.67 9.00
C TRP A 64 5.17 15.74 10.03
N LYS A 65 4.15 15.49 10.89
CA LYS A 65 3.75 16.42 11.96
C LYS A 65 4.88 16.69 12.94
N PHE A 66 5.68 15.70 13.29
CA PHE A 66 6.84 15.87 14.17
C PHE A 66 7.84 16.86 13.59
N PHE A 67 8.21 16.72 12.33
CA PHE A 67 9.12 17.65 11.67
C PHE A 67 8.53 19.04 11.45
N GLN A 68 7.22 19.16 11.26
CA GLN A 68 6.58 20.48 11.14
C GLN A 68 6.79 21.35 12.39
N LYS A 69 6.92 20.76 13.57
CA LYS A 69 7.19 21.50 14.83
C LYS A 69 8.58 22.13 14.88
N LEU A 70 9.52 21.64 14.08
CA LEU A 70 10.89 22.18 14.03
C LEU A 70 11.03 23.37 13.08
N ARG A 71 9.98 23.69 12.32
CA ARG A 71 10.00 24.81 11.37
C ARG A 71 10.12 26.17 12.09
N PRO A 72 10.76 27.18 11.47
CA PRO A 72 11.49 27.09 10.20
C PRO A 72 12.77 26.24 10.31
N PHE A 73 13.15 25.52 9.24
CA PHE A 73 14.35 24.68 9.29
C PHE A 73 15.65 25.49 9.26
N ALA A 74 15.69 26.57 8.46
CA ALA A 74 16.80 27.50 8.34
C ALA A 74 16.30 28.95 8.14
N TYR A 75 17.05 29.93 8.64
CA TYR A 75 16.73 31.36 8.46
C TYR A 75 17.11 31.87 7.07
N ARG A 76 18.18 31.32 6.49
CA ARG A 76 18.63 31.60 5.12
C ARG A 76 18.41 30.36 4.27
N LYS A 77 18.12 30.60 3.00
CA LYS A 77 18.05 29.52 2.00
C LYS A 77 19.43 28.93 1.79
N ALA A 78 19.51 27.61 1.77
CA ALA A 78 20.68 26.86 1.33
C ALA A 78 20.26 25.86 0.26
N VAL A 79 21.03 25.77 -0.82
CA VAL A 79 20.82 24.80 -1.89
C VAL A 79 21.88 23.71 -1.77
N VAL A 80 21.43 22.46 -1.71
CA VAL A 80 22.26 21.29 -1.45
C VAL A 80 22.12 20.34 -2.62
N ARG A 81 23.23 19.97 -3.27
CA ARG A 81 23.20 18.94 -4.32
C ARG A 81 22.95 17.56 -3.72
N VAL A 82 22.03 16.83 -4.31
CA VAL A 82 21.80 15.41 -4.04
C VAL A 82 22.13 14.64 -5.31
N GLN A 83 23.27 13.94 -5.31
CA GLN A 83 23.61 12.99 -6.38
C GLN A 83 22.79 11.72 -6.20
N GLY A 84 22.13 11.30 -7.27
CA GLY A 84 21.67 9.92 -7.45
C GLY A 84 20.36 9.59 -6.73
N GLY A 85 19.45 9.04 -7.52
CA GLY A 85 18.24 8.38 -7.04
C GLY A 85 17.03 9.28 -7.13
N ALA A 86 16.31 9.15 -8.25
CA ALA A 86 15.01 9.75 -8.47
C ALA A 86 14.13 9.57 -7.22
N LEU A 87 13.84 10.65 -6.51
CA LEU A 87 12.63 10.71 -5.68
C LEU A 87 11.47 10.52 -6.65
N ARG A 88 10.93 9.31 -6.73
CA ARG A 88 9.75 8.93 -7.54
C ARG A 88 9.72 9.46 -8.98
N ASN A 89 10.79 9.28 -9.75
CA ASN A 89 10.92 9.73 -11.16
C ASN A 89 11.21 11.22 -11.37
N TRP A 90 11.54 11.96 -10.31
CA TRP A 90 11.90 13.36 -10.45
C TRP A 90 13.39 13.46 -10.76
N ASN A 91 13.75 14.04 -11.90
CA ASN A 91 15.16 14.30 -12.28
C ASN A 91 15.78 15.47 -11.50
N TYR A 92 15.32 15.74 -10.28
CA TYR A 92 15.85 16.82 -9.45
C TYR A 92 17.12 16.38 -8.71
N ASP A 93 18.12 17.24 -8.76
CA ASP A 93 19.47 17.01 -8.25
C ASP A 93 19.80 17.93 -7.06
N ALA A 94 18.80 18.65 -6.52
CA ALA A 94 19.01 19.54 -5.39
C ALA A 94 17.83 19.69 -4.42
N LEU A 95 18.20 19.94 -3.16
CA LEU A 95 17.32 20.33 -2.05
C LEU A 95 17.51 21.80 -1.72
N LEU A 96 16.40 22.53 -1.53
CA LEU A 96 16.40 23.86 -0.95
C LEU A 96 15.97 23.75 0.52
N VAL A 97 16.87 24.08 1.44
CA VAL A 97 16.63 24.11 2.90
C VAL A 97 16.45 25.56 3.33
N GLY A 98 15.27 25.90 3.87
CA GLY A 98 14.92 27.25 4.31
C GLY A 98 13.85 27.21 5.39
N ARG A 99 12.79 28.00 5.25
CA ARG A 99 11.57 27.82 6.06
C ARG A 99 11.00 26.40 5.92
N ASP A 100 11.19 25.81 4.74
CA ASP A 100 10.75 24.49 4.30
C ASP A 100 11.92 23.74 3.66
N ILE A 101 11.75 22.43 3.49
CA ILE A 101 12.59 21.61 2.60
C ILE A 101 11.84 21.41 1.29
N ARG A 102 12.50 21.67 0.17
CA ARG A 102 11.92 21.62 -1.18
C ARG A 102 12.89 20.97 -2.15
N ILE A 103 12.39 20.42 -3.26
CA ILE A 103 13.21 19.81 -4.31
C ILE A 103 13.18 20.63 -5.60
N GLY A 104 14.22 20.53 -6.41
CA GLY A 104 14.31 21.23 -7.68
C GLY A 104 15.62 20.98 -8.41
N TYR A 105 15.75 21.50 -9.63
CA TYR A 105 17.01 21.45 -10.37
C TYR A 105 17.99 22.43 -9.73
N TYR A 106 19.23 22.01 -9.50
CA TYR A 106 20.25 22.79 -8.82
C TYR A 106 20.39 24.19 -9.41
N TYR A 107 20.58 24.28 -10.72
CA TYR A 107 20.70 25.56 -11.42
C TYR A 107 19.47 26.45 -11.24
N SER A 108 18.28 25.86 -11.27
CA SER A 108 17.04 26.61 -11.01
C SER A 108 16.94 27.07 -9.56
N LEU A 109 17.33 26.26 -8.58
CA LEU A 109 17.24 26.64 -7.16
C LEU A 109 18.28 27.68 -6.74
N CYS A 110 19.41 27.75 -7.44
CA CYS A 110 20.45 28.76 -7.22
C CYS A 110 20.05 30.16 -7.72
N GLU A 111 19.03 30.27 -8.58
CA GLU A 111 18.48 31.56 -9.02
C GLU A 111 17.62 32.18 -7.91
N ASP A 112 17.92 33.43 -7.52
CA ASP A 112 17.36 34.12 -6.34
C ASP A 112 15.82 34.19 -6.26
N HIS A 113 15.12 33.94 -7.37
CA HIS A 113 13.67 34.02 -7.47
C HIS A 113 12.93 32.68 -7.44
N LYS A 114 13.63 31.55 -7.62
CA LYS A 114 12.97 30.25 -7.67
C LYS A 114 12.88 29.61 -6.29
N ARG A 115 11.71 29.07 -6.00
CA ARG A 115 11.34 28.56 -4.67
C ARG A 115 11.43 27.04 -4.55
N GLY A 116 11.63 26.29 -5.64
CA GLY A 116 11.55 24.83 -5.65
C GLY A 116 10.13 24.29 -5.45
N HIS A 117 9.99 22.99 -5.69
CA HIS A 117 8.75 22.23 -5.49
C HIS A 117 8.60 21.82 -4.03
N SER A 118 7.42 22.05 -3.48
CA SER A 118 7.05 21.55 -2.15
C SER A 118 6.99 20.02 -2.19
N LEU A 119 7.47 19.39 -1.12
CA LEU A 119 7.39 17.96 -0.93
C LEU A 119 6.00 17.58 -0.40
N ASP A 120 5.43 16.48 -0.89
CA ASP A 120 4.33 15.83 -0.19
C ASP A 120 4.84 15.15 1.10
N MET A 121 3.92 14.67 1.96
CA MET A 121 4.32 14.10 3.26
C MET A 121 5.27 12.90 3.11
N SER A 122 5.04 12.06 2.10
CA SER A 122 5.83 10.87 1.87
C SER A 122 7.19 11.21 1.25
N ASP A 123 7.22 12.11 0.28
CA ASP A 123 8.46 12.55 -0.34
C ASP A 123 9.35 13.20 0.71
N PHE A 124 8.77 13.95 1.64
CA PHE A 124 9.51 14.51 2.76
C PHE A 124 10.10 13.44 3.67
N VAL A 125 9.30 12.44 4.07
CA VAL A 125 9.78 11.33 4.92
C VAL A 125 10.94 10.61 4.23
N GLU A 126 10.85 10.37 2.93
CA GLU A 126 11.91 9.77 2.12
C GLU A 126 13.15 10.67 2.02
N VAL A 127 12.99 11.96 1.74
CA VAL A 127 14.09 12.94 1.69
C VAL A 127 14.81 13.01 3.01
N VAL A 128 14.08 13.11 4.11
CA VAL A 128 14.68 13.22 5.44
C VAL A 128 15.39 11.93 5.82
N SER A 129 14.80 10.76 5.61
CA SER A 129 15.47 9.50 5.96
C SER A 129 16.75 9.26 5.15
N LYS A 130 16.76 9.61 3.86
CA LYS A 130 17.89 9.36 2.95
C LYS A 130 18.95 10.45 2.94
N HIS A 131 18.61 11.70 3.27
CA HIS A 131 19.48 12.84 3.04
C HIS A 131 19.65 13.77 4.25
N TYR A 132 19.22 13.37 5.45
CA TYR A 132 19.33 14.24 6.64
C TYR A 132 20.76 14.74 6.89
N GLU A 133 21.80 13.92 6.69
CA GLU A 133 23.21 14.33 6.89
C GLU A 133 23.60 15.52 6.02
N LYS A 134 23.01 15.63 4.83
CA LYS A 134 23.22 16.76 3.91
C LYS A 134 22.39 17.99 4.30
N ILE A 135 21.28 17.79 5.03
CA ILE A 135 20.35 18.85 5.45
C ILE A 135 20.83 19.49 6.76
N VAL A 136 21.26 18.69 7.74
CA VAL A 136 21.62 19.09 9.11
C VAL A 136 22.59 20.28 9.18
N PRO A 137 23.67 20.37 8.37
CA PRO A 137 24.60 21.49 8.40
C PRO A 137 23.96 22.86 8.15
N TYR A 138 22.83 22.89 7.45
CA TYR A 138 22.12 24.11 7.06
C TYR A 138 20.97 24.47 8.00
N LEU A 139 20.60 23.57 8.92
CA LEU A 139 19.55 23.82 9.89
C LEU A 139 19.97 24.87 10.92
N ARG A 140 18.98 25.50 11.55
CA ARG A 140 19.20 26.36 12.73
C ARG A 140 19.85 25.54 13.84
N ARG A 141 20.86 26.10 14.50
CA ARG A 141 21.59 25.42 15.60
C ARG A 141 20.66 24.75 16.62
N PRO A 142 19.58 25.38 17.12
CA PRO A 142 18.74 24.77 18.16
C PRO A 142 18.03 23.49 17.76
N ILE A 143 17.81 23.25 16.46
CA ILE A 143 17.04 22.08 15.98
C ILE A 143 17.91 20.99 15.36
N ARG A 144 19.23 21.19 15.24
CA ARG A 144 20.11 20.28 14.47
C ARG A 144 20.08 18.86 15.02
N GLU A 145 20.42 18.74 16.31
CA GLU A 145 20.50 17.46 17.00
C GLU A 145 19.13 16.77 17.01
N THR A 146 18.08 17.51 17.40
CA THR A 146 16.70 17.02 17.37
C THR A 146 16.28 16.53 15.98
N PHE A 147 16.53 17.31 14.93
CA PHE A 147 16.20 16.91 13.57
C PHE A 147 16.95 15.65 13.15
N GLU A 148 18.25 15.57 13.46
CA GLU A 148 19.10 14.44 13.13
C GLU A 148 18.63 13.15 13.82
N GLU A 149 18.31 13.21 15.12
CA GLU A 149 17.79 12.07 15.88
C GLU A 149 16.44 11.60 15.33
N LEU A 150 15.52 12.54 15.06
CA LEU A 150 14.24 12.21 14.44
C LEU A 150 14.45 11.56 13.07
N ALA A 151 15.39 12.05 12.26
CA ALA A 151 15.63 11.52 10.93
C ALA A 151 16.21 10.10 10.95
N LYS A 152 17.11 9.81 11.90
CA LYS A 152 17.62 8.45 12.14
C LYS A 152 16.49 7.49 12.49
N LEU A 153 15.60 7.88 13.42
CA LEU A 153 14.43 7.09 13.81
C LEU A 153 13.47 6.83 12.64
N VAL A 154 13.27 7.82 11.76
CA VAL A 154 12.46 7.61 10.54
C VAL A 154 13.09 6.55 9.62
N GLY A 155 14.41 6.50 9.52
CA GLY A 155 15.12 5.48 8.75
C GLY A 155 14.92 4.05 9.27
N GLU A 156 14.50 3.88 10.53
CA GLU A 156 14.24 2.58 11.15
C GLU A 156 12.80 2.07 10.95
N LEU A 157 11.89 2.94 10.45
CA LEU A 157 10.49 2.60 10.22
C LEU A 157 10.36 1.57 9.09
N GLU A 158 9.61 0.51 9.37
CA GLU A 158 9.24 -0.48 8.37
C GLU A 158 7.85 -0.14 7.82
N LEU A 159 7.81 0.42 6.60
CA LEU A 159 6.60 0.99 6.00
C LEU A 159 6.00 0.11 4.90
N SER A 160 6.48 -1.13 4.77
CA SER A 160 5.96 -2.08 3.79
C SER A 160 6.12 -3.50 4.25
N LEU A 161 5.17 -4.36 3.89
CA LEU A 161 5.24 -5.80 4.08
C LEU A 161 4.50 -6.49 2.94
N THR A 162 5.09 -7.55 2.41
CA THR A 162 4.42 -8.47 1.47
C THR A 162 4.54 -9.89 2.00
N ILE A 163 3.40 -10.56 2.14
CA ILE A 163 3.33 -11.99 2.47
C ILE A 163 2.90 -12.74 1.22
N VAL A 164 3.69 -13.74 0.83
CA VAL A 164 3.37 -14.67 -0.26
C VAL A 164 2.94 -16.02 0.33
N GLN A 165 1.89 -16.60 -0.24
CA GLN A 165 1.32 -17.88 0.17
C GLN A 165 1.08 -18.76 -1.05
N GLY A 166 1.75 -19.92 -1.08
CA GLY A 166 1.54 -20.93 -2.12
C GLY A 166 0.10 -21.47 -2.13
N CYS A 167 -0.38 -21.75 -3.34
CA CYS A 167 -1.74 -22.16 -3.66
C CYS A 167 -1.82 -23.61 -4.21
N GLU A 168 -0.89 -24.50 -3.89
CA GLU A 168 -0.90 -25.87 -4.42
C GLU A 168 -2.27 -26.57 -4.26
N GLY A 169 -2.84 -27.02 -5.39
CA GLY A 169 -4.15 -27.67 -5.44
C GLY A 169 -5.36 -26.73 -5.37
N TYR A 170 -5.15 -25.40 -5.41
CA TYR A 170 -6.22 -24.42 -5.45
C TYR A 170 -6.34 -23.75 -6.83
N SER A 171 -7.58 -23.41 -7.19
CA SER A 171 -7.93 -22.70 -8.42
C SER A 171 -8.93 -21.60 -8.10
N PHE A 172 -9.07 -20.62 -8.98
CA PHE A 172 -10.19 -19.69 -8.92
C PHE A 172 -10.92 -19.67 -10.25
N TYR A 173 -12.13 -19.12 -10.25
CA TYR A 173 -13.01 -19.08 -11.39
C TYR A 173 -12.95 -17.68 -11.99
N GLU A 174 -12.47 -17.57 -13.22
CA GLU A 174 -12.50 -16.34 -14.00
C GLU A 174 -13.75 -16.33 -14.88
N GLU A 175 -14.58 -15.31 -14.69
CA GLU A 175 -15.79 -15.10 -15.47
C GLU A 175 -15.45 -14.26 -16.71
N HIS A 176 -15.81 -14.77 -17.87
CA HIS A 176 -15.63 -14.10 -19.16
C HIS A 176 -16.87 -13.30 -19.55
N SER A 177 -16.74 -12.39 -20.53
CA SER A 177 -17.82 -11.50 -20.97
C SER A 177 -19.03 -12.22 -21.56
N ASP A 178 -18.86 -13.48 -21.95
CA ASP A 178 -19.89 -14.38 -22.50
C ASP A 178 -20.53 -15.27 -21.43
N SER A 179 -20.32 -14.96 -20.15
CA SER A 179 -20.81 -15.75 -19.00
C SER A 179 -20.23 -17.17 -18.94
N THR A 180 -19.14 -17.44 -19.66
CA THR A 180 -18.37 -18.68 -19.49
C THR A 180 -17.37 -18.55 -18.34
N PHE A 181 -16.99 -19.69 -17.78
CA PHE A 181 -16.05 -19.75 -16.65
C PHE A 181 -14.80 -20.53 -17.04
N GLU A 182 -13.65 -19.93 -16.77
CA GLU A 182 -12.37 -20.62 -16.85
C GLU A 182 -11.86 -20.95 -15.45
N ILE A 183 -11.43 -22.20 -15.26
CA ILE A 183 -10.77 -22.63 -14.03
C ILE A 183 -9.28 -22.34 -14.17
N ILE A 184 -8.80 -21.41 -13.36
CA ILE A 184 -7.40 -20.98 -13.42
C ILE A 184 -6.66 -21.47 -12.18
N PRO A 185 -5.63 -22.32 -12.35
CA PRO A 185 -4.78 -22.75 -11.24
C PRO A 185 -4.07 -21.55 -10.58
N CYS A 186 -4.21 -21.43 -9.25
CA CYS A 186 -3.46 -20.45 -8.47
C CYS A 186 -2.06 -21.00 -8.20
N LYS A 187 -1.01 -20.24 -8.54
CA LYS A 187 0.37 -20.57 -8.15
C LYS A 187 0.64 -20.09 -6.73
N GLU A 188 0.38 -18.81 -6.49
CA GLU A 188 0.58 -18.15 -5.22
C GLU A 188 -0.35 -16.95 -5.11
N LEU A 189 -0.61 -16.53 -3.88
CA LEU A 189 -1.27 -15.27 -3.59
C LEU A 189 -0.36 -14.41 -2.73
N SER A 190 -0.47 -13.10 -2.88
CA SER A 190 0.24 -12.14 -2.05
C SER A 190 -0.70 -11.10 -1.45
N ILE A 191 -0.38 -10.75 -0.20
CA ILE A 191 -1.03 -9.67 0.54
C ILE A 191 0.06 -8.67 0.87
N SER A 192 -0.14 -7.44 0.42
CA SER A 192 0.83 -6.36 0.58
C SER A 192 0.21 -5.20 1.34
N ILE A 193 1.05 -4.53 2.11
CA ILE A 193 0.77 -3.19 2.62
C ILE A 193 1.97 -2.31 2.32
N SER A 194 1.71 -1.14 1.78
CA SER A 194 2.73 -0.13 1.50
C SER A 194 2.07 1.25 1.51
N LYS A 195 2.74 2.28 1.00
CA LYS A 195 2.06 3.57 0.75
C LYS A 195 1.00 3.43 -0.35
N GLU A 196 1.25 2.56 -1.33
CA GLU A 196 0.40 2.35 -2.50
C GLU A 196 -0.54 1.15 -2.34
N ASP A 197 -0.13 0.14 -1.57
CA ASP A 197 -0.85 -1.13 -1.45
C ASP A 197 -1.71 -1.17 -0.19
N ASP A 198 -2.91 -1.72 -0.35
CA ASP A 198 -3.87 -1.97 0.71
C ASP A 198 -4.06 -3.48 0.89
N PRO A 199 -3.96 -4.02 2.13
CA PRO A 199 -4.13 -5.45 2.38
C PRO A 199 -5.54 -5.98 2.07
N GLU A 200 -6.52 -5.12 1.79
CA GLU A 200 -7.82 -5.52 1.23
C GLU A 200 -7.72 -6.08 -0.20
N ILE A 201 -6.70 -5.63 -0.94
CA ILE A 201 -6.42 -6.05 -2.31
C ILE A 201 -5.39 -7.19 -2.26
N ILE A 202 -5.79 -8.36 -2.72
CA ILE A 202 -4.90 -9.51 -2.87
C ILE A 202 -4.44 -9.62 -4.32
N ALA A 203 -3.17 -9.94 -4.51
CA ALA A 203 -2.63 -10.33 -5.81
C ALA A 203 -2.61 -11.86 -5.91
N ILE A 204 -3.04 -12.39 -7.04
CA ILE A 204 -3.15 -13.82 -7.32
C ILE A 204 -2.32 -14.09 -8.57
N SER A 205 -1.20 -14.78 -8.40
CA SER A 205 -0.29 -15.13 -9.49
C SER A 205 -0.69 -16.48 -10.07
N TYR A 206 -0.71 -16.56 -11.39
CA TYR A 206 -1.10 -17.73 -12.15
C TYR A 206 0.15 -18.56 -12.49
N ILE A 207 -0.04 -19.83 -12.88
CA ILE A 207 1.07 -20.68 -13.34
C ILE A 207 1.72 -20.10 -14.61
N ASN A 208 0.94 -19.48 -15.50
CA ASN A 208 1.43 -18.87 -16.75
C ASN A 208 2.08 -17.48 -16.56
N GLY A 209 2.26 -17.01 -15.32
CA GLY A 209 2.93 -15.75 -15.00
C GLY A 209 2.05 -14.50 -15.04
N ARG A 210 0.75 -14.61 -15.34
CA ARG A 210 -0.21 -13.50 -15.18
C ARG A 210 -0.54 -13.27 -13.71
N THR A 211 -0.92 -12.04 -13.36
CA THR A 211 -1.36 -11.67 -12.01
C THR A 211 -2.71 -10.97 -12.06
N ARG A 212 -3.61 -11.37 -11.18
CA ARG A 212 -4.90 -10.72 -10.98
C ARG A 212 -4.99 -10.08 -9.60
N TYR A 213 -5.65 -8.93 -9.54
CA TYR A 213 -5.94 -8.23 -8.30
C TYR A 213 -7.42 -8.39 -7.96
N ALA A 214 -7.72 -8.67 -6.70
CA ALA A 214 -9.08 -8.83 -6.23
C ALA A 214 -9.26 -8.23 -4.83
N TYR A 215 -10.41 -7.61 -4.60
CA TYR A 215 -10.82 -7.19 -3.26
C TYR A 215 -11.36 -8.40 -2.50
N VAL A 216 -10.79 -8.71 -1.33
CA VAL A 216 -11.26 -9.87 -0.55
C VAL A 216 -12.72 -9.70 -0.10
N THR A 217 -13.14 -8.46 0.12
CA THR A 217 -14.47 -8.13 0.65
C THR A 217 -15.58 -8.25 -0.38
N TRP A 218 -15.25 -8.13 -1.67
CA TRP A 218 -16.24 -7.99 -2.76
C TRP A 218 -16.18 -9.11 -3.80
N SER A 219 -15.12 -9.91 -3.81
CA SER A 219 -14.91 -10.90 -4.87
C SER A 219 -15.46 -12.27 -4.49
N SER A 220 -16.70 -12.56 -4.91
CA SER A 220 -17.32 -13.88 -4.77
C SER A 220 -16.59 -14.98 -5.57
N ASN A 221 -15.70 -14.61 -6.50
CA ASN A 221 -14.84 -15.53 -7.25
C ASN A 221 -13.70 -16.14 -6.44
N LEU A 222 -13.45 -15.66 -5.21
CA LEU A 222 -12.39 -16.13 -4.33
C LEU A 222 -12.80 -17.30 -3.45
N PHE A 223 -14.00 -17.87 -3.62
CA PHE A 223 -14.52 -18.88 -2.70
C PHE A 223 -13.62 -20.11 -2.55
N ALA A 224 -12.98 -20.53 -3.65
CA ALA A 224 -12.01 -21.62 -3.64
C ALA A 224 -10.65 -21.21 -3.05
N LEU A 225 -10.36 -19.91 -2.93
CA LEU A 225 -9.13 -19.37 -2.37
C LEU A 225 -9.25 -18.91 -0.91
N TYR A 226 -10.42 -18.96 -0.26
CA TYR A 226 -10.55 -18.42 1.11
C TYR A 226 -9.66 -19.11 2.13
N LYS A 227 -9.41 -20.41 2.00
CA LYS A 227 -8.48 -21.13 2.90
C LYS A 227 -7.03 -20.63 2.78
N PRO A 228 -6.40 -20.56 1.59
CA PRO A 228 -5.07 -19.98 1.47
C PRO A 228 -5.05 -18.48 1.79
N ILE A 229 -6.12 -17.71 1.48
CA ILE A 229 -6.25 -16.30 1.87
C ILE A 229 -6.23 -16.15 3.40
N TYR A 230 -7.02 -16.96 4.12
CA TYR A 230 -7.04 -16.95 5.58
C TYR A 230 -5.65 -17.21 6.19
N ARG A 231 -4.94 -18.21 5.65
CA ARG A 231 -3.57 -18.54 6.07
C ARG A 231 -2.61 -17.39 5.84
N ALA A 232 -2.72 -16.72 4.69
CA ALA A 232 -1.90 -15.56 4.37
C ALA A 232 -2.22 -14.37 5.29
N TYR A 233 -3.49 -14.08 5.56
CA TYR A 233 -3.88 -13.04 6.52
C TYR A 233 -3.38 -13.32 7.93
N LYS A 234 -3.40 -14.57 8.39
CA LYS A 234 -2.86 -14.94 9.70
C LYS A 234 -1.36 -14.67 9.77
N LYS A 235 -0.59 -15.04 8.73
CA LYS A 235 0.85 -14.72 8.63
C LYS A 235 1.07 -13.21 8.58
N PHE A 236 0.31 -12.51 7.74
CA PHE A 236 0.38 -11.07 7.58
C PHE A 236 0.10 -10.34 8.90
N TYR A 237 -0.97 -10.71 9.61
CA TYR A 237 -1.28 -10.13 10.92
C TYR A 237 -0.14 -10.33 11.92
N ASN A 238 0.41 -11.55 11.99
CA ASN A 238 1.49 -11.87 12.92
C ASN A 238 2.77 -11.06 12.64
N GLU A 239 3.10 -10.80 11.38
CA GLU A 239 4.29 -10.02 11.03
C GLU A 239 4.03 -8.52 11.11
N TRP A 240 2.92 -8.03 10.55
CA TRP A 240 2.59 -6.61 10.59
C TRP A 240 2.32 -6.10 12.00
N SER A 241 1.74 -6.91 12.89
CA SER A 241 1.56 -6.51 14.30
C SER A 241 2.89 -6.30 15.03
N LYS A 242 3.94 -7.09 14.72
CA LYS A 242 5.30 -6.87 15.25
C LYS A 242 5.90 -5.58 14.70
N ILE A 243 5.78 -5.37 13.38
CA ILE A 243 6.25 -4.14 12.70
C ILE A 243 5.53 -2.92 13.27
N GLN A 244 4.21 -2.98 13.42
CA GLN A 244 3.40 -1.92 14.01
C GLN A 244 3.87 -1.61 15.43
N LYS A 245 4.07 -2.63 16.28
CA LYS A 245 4.59 -2.40 17.63
C LYS A 245 5.95 -1.69 17.62
N LYS A 246 6.88 -2.12 16.76
CA LYS A 246 8.18 -1.46 16.58
C LYS A 246 8.03 -0.01 16.13
N ASN A 247 7.18 0.24 15.13
CA ASN A 247 6.94 1.57 14.58
C ASN A 247 6.26 2.49 15.61
N ASP A 248 5.31 1.97 16.41
CA ASP A 248 4.66 2.70 17.49
C ASP A 248 5.68 3.10 18.57
N GLU A 249 6.60 2.20 18.96
CA GLU A 249 7.71 2.50 19.86
C GLU A 249 8.66 3.58 19.29
N ILE A 250 8.91 3.57 17.97
CA ILE A 250 9.67 4.62 17.29
C ILE A 250 8.93 5.97 17.38
N LEU A 251 7.63 6.01 17.11
CA LEU A 251 6.85 7.25 17.24
C LEU A 251 6.84 7.79 18.68
N GLU A 252 6.78 6.91 19.69
CA GLU A 252 6.89 7.32 21.09
C GLU A 252 8.27 7.94 21.41
N LYS A 253 9.37 7.34 20.91
CA LYS A 253 10.71 7.93 21.04
C LYS A 253 10.78 9.32 20.38
N MET A 254 10.21 9.46 19.18
CA MET A 254 10.14 10.75 18.49
C MET A 254 9.33 11.80 19.28
N ARG A 255 8.21 11.40 19.88
CA ARG A 255 7.40 12.28 20.74
C ARG A 255 8.20 12.75 21.95
N LYS A 256 8.96 11.86 22.59
CA LYS A 256 9.81 12.20 23.73
C LYS A 256 10.90 13.22 23.37
N ILE A 257 11.65 12.96 22.29
CA ILE A 257 12.70 13.87 21.79
C ILE A 257 12.12 15.27 21.52
N LEU A 258 10.94 15.34 20.90
CA LEU A 258 10.26 16.62 20.67
C LEU A 258 9.78 17.29 21.96
N GLY A 259 9.29 16.53 22.93
CA GLY A 259 8.88 17.05 24.23
C GLY A 259 10.04 17.72 24.97
N GLU A 260 11.21 17.07 24.98
CA GLU A 260 12.44 17.60 25.56
C GLU A 260 12.88 18.89 24.84
N TYR A 261 12.83 18.89 23.50
CA TYR A 261 13.14 20.08 22.70
C TYR A 261 12.25 21.29 23.05
N VAL A 262 10.93 21.09 23.17
CA VAL A 262 9.97 22.14 23.53
C VAL A 262 10.26 22.71 24.92
N LEU A 263 10.55 21.85 25.90
CA LEU A 263 10.87 22.26 27.27
C LEU A 263 12.17 23.08 27.35
N VAL A 264 13.21 22.70 26.61
CA VAL A 264 14.51 23.38 26.64
C VAL A 264 14.45 24.75 25.95
N ASN A 265 13.66 24.86 24.88
CA ASN A 265 13.67 26.04 24.01
C ASN A 265 12.49 27.00 24.22
N ASN A 266 11.62 26.76 25.22
CA ASN A 266 10.44 27.57 25.54
C ASN A 266 9.65 27.99 24.29
N LEU A 267 9.35 27.02 23.44
CA LEU A 267 8.45 27.21 22.29
C LEU A 267 6.99 27.27 22.74
#